data_AF-A0A519PBI7-F1
#
_entry.id   AF-A0A519PBI7-F1
#
_cell.length_a   1.000
_cell.length_b   1.000
_cell.length_c   1.000
_cell.angle_alpha   90.00
_cell.angle_beta   90.00
_cell.angle_gamma   90.00
#
_symmetry.space_group_name_H-M   'P 1'
#
loop_
_entity.id
_entity.type
_entity.pdbx_description
1 polymer ?
#
loop_
_entity_poly.entity_id
_entity_poly.type
_entity_poly.pdbx_seq_one_letter_code
_entity_poly.pdbx_strand_id
1 'polypeptide(L)'
;STERRGEDRYDLVGKVSEVVSPYVERTIELAEPADRGAAARRLTLVFRAYDDGVAFRYVAPTDGALQAVSLVSENTQFAFAGTETCWGLNLGRVNSSHEGEYDPVPAARLRATALYDAPLMCQSPGGPAFAIAEADLTNYAGMYLSGRGDGQPGVEVSLAPHPADRNVVVRTRIGSPLTTPWRVVMVADQPGRLIESTLITDLNPDPSFDASWVRPGRSAWDWWNGGQLDGVPNSGMNTETFKRFIDFAAANRLEYVMVDEGWYRGAGGGGIVRPGVDITRTVPDMDIPALVAYGRERGVGIWLWLNWIALDAQFDAALDQYQAWGVAGIKVDFMDRDDQPMVDWFHRLLGQAADHRLMVDLHGAYHPTGMYRTYPNFLTQEGVMGAEYNKWSARVTATHNVTLPYTRMLVGPMDYTGGGFANVTPEAFEHRFL
;
A
#
# COMPACT_ATOMS: atom_id res chain seq x y z
N SER A 1 -10.19 -17.93 28.52
CA SER A 1 -10.51 -16.93 27.49
C SER A 1 -11.43 -15.89 28.07
N THR A 2 -11.36 -14.67 27.56
CA THR A 2 -12.22 -13.54 27.95
C THR A 2 -12.99 -13.05 26.72
N GLU A 3 -14.14 -12.43 26.94
CA GLU A 3 -14.98 -11.84 25.89
C GLU A 3 -15.31 -10.40 26.27
N ARG A 4 -15.30 -9.49 25.28
CA ARG A 4 -15.81 -8.13 25.43
C ARG A 4 -16.53 -7.68 24.17
N ARG A 5 -17.48 -6.75 24.34
CA ARG A 5 -18.11 -6.03 23.22
C ARG A 5 -17.45 -4.66 23.10
N GLY A 6 -17.24 -4.21 21.86
CA GLY A 6 -16.65 -2.92 21.56
C GLY A 6 -17.26 -2.30 20.31
N GLU A 7 -16.78 -1.12 19.98
CA GLU A 7 -17.14 -0.36 18.78
C GLU A 7 -15.90 0.39 18.33
N ASP A 8 -15.55 0.28 17.04
CA ASP A 8 -14.59 1.19 16.40
C ASP A 8 -15.39 2.37 15.83
N ARG A 9 -15.05 3.58 16.28
CA ARG A 9 -15.71 4.83 15.85
C ARG A 9 -14.68 5.90 15.55
N TYR A 10 -14.69 6.43 14.34
CA TYR A 10 -13.73 7.45 13.89
C TYR A 10 -14.21 8.14 12.61
N ASP A 11 -13.67 9.32 12.34
CA ASP A 11 -13.83 10.00 11.05
C ASP A 11 -12.80 9.47 10.06
N LEU A 12 -13.20 9.29 8.81
CA LEU A 12 -12.31 8.81 7.75
C LEU A 12 -12.34 9.78 6.57
N VAL A 13 -11.16 10.07 6.02
CA VAL A 13 -11.04 10.80 4.76
C VAL A 13 -11.02 9.77 3.64
N GLY A 14 -12.10 9.67 2.86
CA GLY A 14 -12.18 8.73 1.75
C GLY A 14 -13.58 8.20 1.49
N LYS A 15 -13.73 6.88 1.48
CA LYS A 15 -14.97 6.18 1.05
C LYS A 15 -16.20 6.44 1.92
N VAL A 16 -16.00 6.78 3.20
CA VAL A 16 -17.05 7.14 4.16
C VAL A 16 -16.51 8.29 5.02
N SER A 17 -17.39 9.15 5.54
CA SER A 17 -16.98 10.29 6.39
C SER A 17 -16.91 9.95 7.87
N GLU A 18 -17.75 9.05 8.35
CA GLU A 18 -17.79 8.54 9.73
C GLU A 18 -17.93 7.02 9.68
N VAL A 19 -17.18 6.32 10.54
CA VAL A 19 -17.25 4.87 10.73
C VAL A 19 -17.82 4.57 12.11
N VAL A 20 -18.71 3.58 12.18
CA VAL A 20 -19.25 3.01 13.42
C VAL A 20 -19.38 1.50 13.23
N SER A 21 -18.43 0.75 13.79
CA SER A 21 -18.30 -0.69 13.58
C SER A 21 -18.32 -1.44 14.91
N PRO A 22 -19.47 -1.95 15.37
CA PRO A 22 -19.54 -2.76 16.57
C PRO A 22 -18.86 -4.12 16.35
N TYR A 23 -18.21 -4.63 17.40
CA TYR A 23 -17.58 -5.95 17.37
C TYR A 23 -17.72 -6.71 18.69
N VAL A 24 -17.57 -8.03 18.59
CA VAL A 24 -17.30 -8.92 19.73
C VAL A 24 -15.85 -9.35 19.67
N GLU A 25 -15.08 -9.06 20.70
CA GLU A 25 -13.69 -9.50 20.83
C GLU A 25 -13.57 -10.68 21.81
N ARG A 26 -12.79 -11.69 21.43
CA ARG A 26 -12.44 -12.82 22.28
C ARG A 26 -10.94 -12.99 22.36
N THR A 27 -10.42 -13.06 23.58
CA THR A 27 -9.00 -13.30 23.86
C THR A 27 -8.81 -14.71 24.40
N ILE A 28 -7.90 -15.47 23.78
CA ILE A 28 -7.56 -16.84 24.15
C ILE A 28 -6.09 -16.88 24.51
N GLU A 29 -5.78 -17.22 25.75
CA GLU A 29 -4.42 -17.46 26.21
C GLU A 29 -4.10 -18.95 26.09
N LEU A 30 -3.01 -19.25 25.39
CA LEU A 30 -2.41 -20.57 25.28
C LEU A 30 -1.11 -20.59 26.05
N ALA A 31 -0.85 -21.70 26.74
CA ALA A 31 0.41 -21.94 27.42
C ALA A 31 0.91 -23.33 27.03
N GLU A 32 2.19 -23.43 26.71
CA GLU A 32 2.81 -24.74 26.52
C GLU A 32 2.85 -25.51 27.85
N PRO A 33 2.64 -26.84 27.82
CA PRO A 33 2.90 -27.67 28.99
C PRO A 33 4.34 -27.49 29.44
N ALA A 34 4.56 -27.32 30.74
CA ALA A 34 5.91 -27.22 31.29
C ALA A 34 6.65 -28.55 31.04
N ASP A 35 7.69 -28.53 30.21
CA ASP A 35 8.55 -29.69 29.97
C ASP A 35 10.01 -29.38 30.37
N ARG A 36 10.62 -30.32 31.10
CA ARG A 36 12.07 -30.43 31.42
C ARG A 36 12.87 -29.12 31.57
N GLY A 37 12.46 -28.25 32.48
CA GLY A 37 13.30 -27.13 32.95
C GLY A 37 13.33 -25.88 32.06
N ALA A 38 12.52 -25.82 30.99
CA ALA A 38 12.29 -24.59 30.24
C ALA A 38 11.08 -23.82 30.81
N ALA A 39 11.13 -22.49 30.75
CA ALA A 39 9.98 -21.65 31.11
C ALA A 39 8.84 -21.89 30.12
N ALA A 40 7.61 -22.04 30.63
CA ALA A 40 6.43 -22.20 29.78
C ALA A 40 6.21 -20.95 28.93
N ARG A 41 6.20 -21.10 27.60
CA ARG A 41 5.90 -20.02 26.67
C ARG A 41 4.40 -19.81 26.58
N ARG A 42 4.00 -18.55 26.41
CA ARG A 42 2.60 -18.14 26.27
C ARG A 42 2.36 -17.54 24.89
N LEU A 43 1.16 -17.75 24.38
CA LEU A 43 0.69 -17.14 23.14
C LEU A 43 -0.74 -16.68 23.36
N THR A 44 -1.03 -15.43 23.05
CA THR A 44 -2.38 -14.88 23.10
C THR A 44 -2.93 -14.78 21.69
N LEU A 45 -4.13 -15.31 21.46
CA LEU A 45 -4.90 -15.03 20.24
C LEU A 45 -5.99 -14.03 20.57
N VAL A 46 -6.09 -12.99 19.76
CA VAL A 46 -7.18 -12.01 19.83
C VAL A 46 -8.02 -12.18 18.57
N PHE A 47 -9.32 -12.43 18.74
CA PHE A 47 -10.28 -12.49 17.66
C PHE A 47 -11.25 -11.33 17.80
N ARG A 48 -11.64 -10.70 16.70
CA ARG A 48 -12.78 -9.79 16.60
C ARG A 48 -13.74 -10.30 15.53
N ALA A 49 -15.03 -10.26 15.82
CA ALA A 49 -16.10 -10.52 14.88
C ALA A 49 -16.96 -9.27 14.72
N TYR A 50 -17.09 -8.82 13.48
CA TYR A 50 -17.91 -7.72 13.00
C TYR A 50 -19.06 -8.29 12.15
N ASP A 51 -20.01 -7.45 11.76
CA ASP A 51 -21.12 -7.88 10.91
C ASP A 51 -20.67 -8.26 9.48
N ASP A 52 -19.56 -7.69 9.01
CA ASP A 52 -19.01 -7.84 7.66
C ASP A 52 -17.66 -8.59 7.63
N GLY A 53 -17.25 -9.22 8.74
CA GLY A 53 -16.04 -10.04 8.75
C GLY A 53 -15.53 -10.45 10.11
N VAL A 54 -14.46 -11.23 10.08
CA VAL A 54 -13.71 -11.65 11.26
C VAL A 54 -12.24 -11.31 11.09
N ALA A 55 -11.59 -10.94 12.19
CA ALA A 55 -10.16 -10.67 12.21
C ALA A 55 -9.51 -11.33 13.41
N PHE A 56 -8.27 -11.76 13.27
CA PHE A 56 -7.50 -12.29 14.39
C PHE A 56 -6.01 -11.99 14.30
N ARG A 57 -5.32 -11.99 15.44
CA ARG A 57 -3.87 -11.85 15.51
C ARG A 57 -3.27 -12.62 16.67
N TYR A 58 -1.97 -12.86 16.59
CA TYR A 58 -1.18 -13.49 17.64
C TYR A 58 -0.37 -12.44 18.40
N VAL A 59 -0.29 -12.61 19.71
CA VAL A 59 0.57 -11.82 20.60
C VAL A 59 1.40 -12.77 21.45
N ALA A 60 2.71 -12.80 21.20
CA ALA A 60 3.68 -13.48 22.06
C ALA A 60 4.27 -12.44 23.03
N PRO A 61 4.04 -12.58 24.35
CA PRO A 61 4.53 -11.64 25.35
C PRO A 61 6.06 -11.73 25.51
N THR A 62 6.62 -10.80 26.28
CA THR A 62 8.07 -10.66 26.50
C THR A 62 8.59 -11.43 27.72
N ASP A 63 7.80 -12.34 28.28
CA ASP A 63 8.15 -13.08 29.48
C ASP A 63 9.10 -14.26 29.22
N GLY A 64 9.99 -14.51 30.18
CA GLY A 64 10.88 -15.67 30.19
C GLY A 64 11.71 -15.82 28.91
N ALA A 65 11.44 -16.89 28.15
CA ALA A 65 12.19 -17.30 26.96
C ALA A 65 11.87 -16.47 25.70
N LEU A 66 10.93 -15.51 25.76
CA LEU A 66 10.45 -14.73 24.62
C LEU A 66 10.93 -13.26 24.64
N GLN A 67 12.03 -12.96 25.34
CA GLN A 67 12.59 -11.59 25.36
C GLN A 67 13.06 -11.11 23.98
N ALA A 68 13.41 -12.02 23.07
CA ALA A 68 13.68 -11.73 21.67
C ALA A 68 13.24 -12.93 20.82
N VAL A 69 12.49 -12.68 19.75
CA VAL A 69 11.93 -13.72 18.89
C VAL A 69 12.42 -13.52 17.47
N SER A 70 12.99 -14.57 16.89
CA SER A 70 13.20 -14.71 15.46
C SER A 70 12.13 -15.68 14.93
N LEU A 71 11.12 -15.13 14.26
CA LEU A 71 10.06 -15.93 13.66
C LEU A 71 10.56 -16.53 12.35
N VAL A 72 10.44 -17.86 12.21
CA VAL A 72 10.85 -18.58 11.00
C VAL A 72 9.71 -18.65 9.98
N SER A 73 8.49 -18.92 10.46
CA SER A 73 7.29 -19.00 9.62
C SER A 73 6.05 -18.71 10.45
N GLU A 74 4.95 -18.39 9.77
CA GLU A 74 3.61 -18.34 10.33
C GLU A 74 2.74 -19.39 9.66
N ASN A 75 2.18 -20.32 10.43
CA ASN A 75 1.44 -21.47 9.88
C ASN A 75 -0.07 -21.25 9.88
N THR A 76 -0.50 -19.99 9.68
CA THR A 76 -1.91 -19.62 9.61
C THR A 76 -2.53 -20.15 8.33
N GLN A 77 -3.73 -20.75 8.42
CA GLN A 77 -4.40 -21.34 7.26
C GLN A 77 -5.88 -20.96 7.18
N PHE A 78 -6.38 -20.90 5.96
CA PHE A 78 -7.79 -20.68 5.63
C PHE A 78 -8.28 -21.86 4.78
N ALA A 79 -9.07 -22.75 5.38
CA ALA A 79 -9.61 -23.91 4.70
C ALA A 79 -10.92 -23.57 3.98
N PHE A 80 -11.07 -24.01 2.73
CA PHE A 80 -12.24 -23.71 1.89
C PHE A 80 -13.10 -24.95 1.68
N ALA A 81 -14.36 -24.76 1.26
CA ALA A 81 -15.20 -25.87 0.81
C ALA A 81 -14.73 -26.42 -0.55
N GLY A 82 -13.99 -25.62 -1.34
CA GLY A 82 -13.34 -26.00 -2.60
C GLY A 82 -14.19 -25.81 -3.85
N THR A 83 -15.38 -25.23 -3.71
CA THR A 83 -16.30 -24.95 -4.82
C THR A 83 -16.19 -23.51 -5.34
N GLU A 84 -15.41 -22.68 -4.67
CA GLU A 84 -15.29 -21.25 -4.92
C GLU A 84 -14.42 -20.97 -6.15
N THR A 85 -14.71 -19.85 -6.82
CA THR A 85 -13.75 -19.20 -7.72
C THR A 85 -13.10 -18.05 -6.97
N CYS A 86 -11.78 -17.90 -7.11
CA CYS A 86 -11.01 -16.85 -6.44
C CYS A 86 -10.35 -15.92 -7.46
N TRP A 87 -10.17 -14.66 -7.09
CA TRP A 87 -9.47 -13.63 -7.84
C TRP A 87 -8.34 -13.13 -6.94
N GLY A 88 -7.10 -13.34 -7.36
CA GLY A 88 -5.91 -12.95 -6.61
C GLY A 88 -4.75 -12.66 -7.54
N LEU A 89 -3.93 -11.68 -7.17
CA LEU A 89 -2.73 -11.31 -7.89
C LEU A 89 -1.60 -12.29 -7.56
N ASN A 90 -1.31 -13.23 -8.46
CA ASN A 90 -0.22 -14.17 -8.28
C ASN A 90 1.11 -13.59 -8.75
N LEU A 91 1.94 -13.10 -7.82
CA LEU A 91 3.23 -12.49 -8.12
C LEU A 91 4.32 -13.54 -8.39
N GLY A 92 4.17 -14.76 -7.84
CA GLY A 92 5.14 -15.84 -7.95
C GLY A 92 6.50 -15.58 -7.29
N ARG A 93 6.68 -14.40 -6.67
CA ARG A 93 7.87 -13.98 -5.91
C ARG A 93 7.49 -12.85 -4.93
N VAL A 94 8.37 -12.63 -3.95
CA VAL A 94 8.19 -11.64 -2.87
C VAL A 94 8.76 -10.25 -3.15
N ASN A 95 9.69 -10.10 -4.11
CA ASN A 95 10.24 -8.79 -4.48
C ASN A 95 9.65 -8.36 -5.82
N SER A 96 8.62 -7.54 -5.79
CA SER A 96 7.83 -7.13 -6.96
C SER A 96 7.20 -5.75 -6.73
N SER A 97 6.78 -5.08 -7.79
CA SER A 97 6.01 -3.83 -7.73
C SER A 97 4.55 -4.02 -7.27
N HIS A 98 4.12 -5.25 -6.99
CA HIS A 98 2.72 -5.61 -6.68
C HIS A 98 1.71 -5.23 -7.79
N GLU A 99 2.13 -5.36 -9.04
CA GLU A 99 1.33 -5.02 -10.21
C GLU A 99 1.03 -6.25 -11.08
N GLY A 100 -0.25 -6.48 -11.34
CA GLY A 100 -0.67 -7.49 -12.31
C GLY A 100 -2.17 -7.69 -12.32
N GLU A 101 -2.58 -8.75 -12.99
CA GLU A 101 -3.97 -9.15 -13.15
C GLU A 101 -4.48 -9.98 -11.95
N TYR A 102 -5.77 -9.85 -11.70
CA TYR A 102 -6.51 -10.65 -10.74
C TYR A 102 -7.34 -11.70 -11.49
N ASP A 103 -6.66 -12.60 -12.21
CA ASP A 103 -7.36 -13.61 -13.01
C ASP A 103 -8.13 -14.62 -12.14
N PRO A 104 -9.31 -15.10 -12.59
CA PRO A 104 -10.10 -16.08 -11.86
C PRO A 104 -9.40 -17.44 -11.82
N VAL A 105 -9.26 -18.01 -10.63
CA VAL A 105 -8.68 -19.32 -10.36
C VAL A 105 -9.65 -20.12 -9.49
N PRO A 106 -10.07 -21.34 -9.90
CA PRO A 106 -10.84 -22.21 -9.02
C PRO A 106 -10.08 -22.52 -7.72
N ALA A 107 -10.75 -22.51 -6.57
CA ALA A 107 -10.11 -22.76 -5.27
C ALA A 107 -9.30 -24.06 -5.22
N ALA A 108 -9.78 -25.13 -5.88
CA ALA A 108 -9.08 -26.41 -6.01
C ALA A 108 -7.78 -26.36 -6.86
N ARG A 109 -7.50 -25.23 -7.51
CA ARG A 109 -6.31 -24.99 -8.35
C ARG A 109 -5.29 -24.07 -7.69
N LEU A 110 -5.55 -23.57 -6.48
CA LEU A 110 -4.57 -22.85 -5.68
C LEU A 110 -3.42 -23.81 -5.32
N ARG A 111 -2.18 -23.45 -5.67
CA ARG A 111 -0.99 -24.29 -5.50
C ARG A 111 -0.04 -23.69 -4.48
N ALA A 112 0.71 -24.55 -3.78
CA ALA A 112 1.73 -24.12 -2.82
C ALA A 112 2.87 -23.30 -3.43
N THR A 113 3.09 -23.43 -4.75
CA THR A 113 4.09 -22.64 -5.48
C THR A 113 3.58 -21.27 -5.89
N ALA A 114 2.29 -20.97 -5.73
CA ALA A 114 1.74 -19.65 -6.00
C ALA A 114 1.99 -18.73 -4.80
N LEU A 115 2.17 -17.44 -5.08
CA LEU A 115 2.26 -16.39 -4.08
C LEU A 115 1.26 -15.32 -4.47
N TYR A 116 0.04 -15.46 -3.96
CA TYR A 116 -1.01 -14.48 -4.14
C TYR A 116 -0.80 -13.33 -3.17
N ASP A 117 -0.77 -12.11 -3.69
CA ASP A 117 -0.82 -10.90 -2.89
C ASP A 117 -2.19 -10.74 -2.20
N ALA A 118 -2.26 -9.95 -1.15
CA ALA A 118 -3.53 -9.60 -0.54
C ALA A 118 -4.20 -8.43 -1.29
N PRO A 119 -5.54 -8.42 -1.44
CA PRO A 119 -6.47 -9.43 -0.96
C PRO A 119 -6.62 -10.61 -1.95
N LEU A 120 -6.97 -11.77 -1.41
CA LEU A 120 -7.52 -12.89 -2.19
C LEU A 120 -9.04 -12.92 -2.00
N MET A 121 -9.78 -12.52 -3.03
CA MET A 121 -11.25 -12.56 -3.02
C MET A 121 -11.74 -13.90 -3.58
N CYS A 122 -12.73 -14.52 -2.96
CA CYS A 122 -13.35 -15.75 -3.44
C CYS A 122 -14.88 -15.66 -3.36
N GLN A 123 -15.56 -16.32 -4.28
CA GLN A 123 -17.01 -16.39 -4.33
C GLN A 123 -17.49 -17.83 -4.53
N SER A 124 -18.45 -18.25 -3.70
CA SER A 124 -19.18 -19.51 -3.92
C SER A 124 -20.12 -19.39 -5.13
N PRO A 125 -20.40 -20.47 -5.87
CA PRO A 125 -21.25 -20.42 -7.07
C PRO A 125 -22.63 -19.80 -6.80
N GLY A 126 -22.87 -18.59 -7.32
CA GLY A 126 -24.12 -17.85 -7.11
C GLY A 126 -24.43 -17.49 -5.66
N GLY A 127 -23.43 -17.52 -4.78
CA GLY A 127 -23.58 -17.38 -3.34
C GLY A 127 -22.67 -16.32 -2.72
N PRO A 128 -22.39 -16.45 -1.41
CA PRO A 128 -21.61 -15.47 -0.67
C PRO A 128 -20.17 -15.34 -1.19
N ALA A 129 -19.58 -14.20 -0.88
CA ALA A 129 -18.19 -13.88 -1.18
C ALA A 129 -17.42 -13.63 0.12
N PHE A 130 -16.12 -13.89 0.09
CA PHE A 130 -15.20 -13.49 1.14
C PHE A 130 -13.90 -12.96 0.54
N ALA A 131 -13.17 -12.14 1.29
CA ALA A 131 -11.83 -11.71 0.92
C ALA A 131 -10.87 -11.87 2.09
N ILE A 132 -9.72 -12.48 1.83
CA ILE A 132 -8.65 -12.65 2.82
C ILE A 132 -7.64 -11.52 2.62
N ALA A 133 -7.33 -10.82 3.69
CA ALA A 133 -6.41 -9.69 3.70
C ALA A 133 -5.67 -9.60 5.04
N GLU A 134 -4.87 -8.55 5.21
CA GLU A 134 -4.31 -8.18 6.50
C GLU A 134 -4.49 -6.69 6.81
N ALA A 135 -4.38 -6.33 8.08
CA ALA A 135 -4.48 -4.96 8.56
C ALA A 135 -3.49 -4.70 9.71
N ASP A 136 -3.11 -3.43 9.93
CA ASP A 136 -2.15 -3.03 10.98
C ASP A 136 -0.78 -3.71 10.79
N LEU A 137 -0.27 -3.70 9.55
CA LEU A 137 1.03 -4.28 9.21
C LEU A 137 2.16 -3.37 9.72
N THR A 138 2.66 -3.65 10.93
CA THR A 138 3.72 -2.87 11.58
C THR A 138 4.78 -3.79 12.17
N ASN A 139 6.06 -3.50 11.91
CA ASN A 139 7.20 -4.28 12.44
C ASN A 139 7.05 -5.80 12.19
N TYR A 140 6.56 -6.14 11.01
CA TYR A 140 6.28 -7.49 10.57
C TYR A 140 6.46 -7.58 9.04
N ALA A 141 6.57 -8.79 8.50
CA ALA A 141 6.67 -9.00 7.05
C ALA A 141 5.28 -9.08 6.40
N GLY A 142 5.16 -8.60 5.16
CA GLY A 142 3.94 -8.66 4.36
C GLY A 142 3.47 -10.09 4.10
N MET A 143 2.15 -10.23 4.00
CA MET A 143 1.44 -11.47 3.73
C MET A 143 1.32 -11.76 2.24
N TYR A 144 1.75 -12.96 1.89
CA TYR A 144 1.29 -13.68 0.72
C TYR A 144 0.41 -14.86 1.12
N LEU A 145 -0.38 -15.34 0.17
CA LEU A 145 -1.21 -16.54 0.31
C LEU A 145 -0.75 -17.59 -0.71
N SER A 146 -0.42 -18.77 -0.21
CA SER A 146 -0.05 -19.94 -1.01
C SER A 146 -1.08 -21.04 -0.83
N GLY A 147 -1.28 -21.92 -1.82
CA GLY A 147 -2.12 -23.10 -1.62
C GLY A 147 -1.53 -24.01 -0.52
N ARG A 148 -2.36 -24.65 0.30
CA ARG A 148 -1.97 -25.36 1.55
C ARG A 148 -0.91 -26.47 1.45
N GLY A 149 -0.52 -26.91 0.26
CA GLY A 149 0.47 -27.98 0.06
C GLY A 149 0.05 -29.40 0.49
N ASP A 150 -0.99 -29.54 1.31
CA ASP A 150 -1.54 -30.80 1.81
C ASP A 150 -2.61 -31.43 0.91
N GLY A 151 -2.87 -30.81 -0.25
CA GLY A 151 -3.86 -31.26 -1.23
C GLY A 151 -5.30 -30.89 -0.88
N GLN A 152 -5.56 -30.19 0.23
CA GLN A 152 -6.88 -29.69 0.57
C GLN A 152 -7.14 -28.29 -0.04
N PRO A 153 -8.40 -27.94 -0.36
CA PRO A 153 -8.74 -26.59 -0.81
C PRO A 153 -8.49 -25.53 0.28
N GLY A 154 -7.96 -24.39 -0.15
CA GLY A 154 -7.65 -23.28 0.74
C GLY A 154 -6.25 -22.73 0.54
N VAL A 155 -5.90 -21.80 1.41
CA VAL A 155 -4.60 -21.14 1.40
C VAL A 155 -3.96 -21.13 2.79
N GLU A 156 -2.66 -20.91 2.82
CA GLU A 156 -1.88 -20.64 4.01
C GLU A 156 -1.04 -19.38 3.84
N VAL A 157 -0.71 -18.76 4.96
CA VAL A 157 0.14 -17.57 5.01
C VAL A 157 1.57 -17.96 4.62
N SER A 158 2.12 -17.17 3.71
CA SER A 158 3.55 -17.13 3.40
C SER A 158 4.04 -15.71 3.64
N LEU A 159 5.22 -15.55 4.23
CA LEU A 159 5.74 -14.24 4.63
C LEU A 159 7.02 -13.91 3.85
N ALA A 160 7.19 -12.63 3.54
CA ALA A 160 8.44 -12.16 2.95
C ALA A 160 9.63 -12.46 3.89
N PRO A 161 10.71 -13.08 3.38
CA PRO A 161 11.88 -13.39 4.19
C PRO A 161 12.65 -12.12 4.52
N HIS A 162 13.24 -12.07 5.72
CA HIS A 162 14.08 -10.97 6.14
C HIS A 162 15.35 -10.89 5.27
N PRO A 163 15.73 -9.71 4.74
CA PRO A 163 16.80 -9.60 3.74
C PRO A 163 18.19 -9.98 4.30
N ALA A 164 18.41 -9.76 5.59
CA ALA A 164 19.67 -10.14 6.26
C ALA A 164 19.76 -11.63 6.64
N ASP A 165 18.66 -12.38 6.62
CA ASP A 165 18.62 -13.80 6.99
C ASP A 165 17.37 -14.46 6.43
N ARG A 166 17.54 -15.25 5.36
CA ARG A 166 16.43 -15.86 4.61
C ARG A 166 15.68 -16.94 5.38
N ASN A 167 16.19 -17.41 6.52
CA ASN A 167 15.51 -18.40 7.37
C ASN A 167 14.59 -17.74 8.41
N VAL A 168 14.56 -16.41 8.46
CA VAL A 168 13.76 -15.63 9.41
C VAL A 168 12.88 -14.70 8.61
N VAL A 169 11.63 -14.54 9.01
CA VAL A 169 10.69 -13.59 8.41
C VAL A 169 10.54 -12.33 9.24
N VAL A 170 10.62 -12.46 10.57
CA VAL A 170 10.46 -11.33 11.52
C VAL A 170 11.42 -11.48 12.70
N ARG A 171 12.01 -10.37 13.13
CA ARG A 171 12.82 -10.27 14.35
C ARG A 171 12.25 -9.22 15.30
N THR A 172 11.95 -9.58 16.54
CA THR A 172 11.57 -8.60 17.55
C THR A 172 12.79 -7.93 18.17
N ARG A 173 12.62 -6.68 18.61
CA ARG A 173 13.59 -6.02 19.49
C ARG A 173 13.55 -6.69 20.87
N ILE A 174 14.68 -6.67 21.57
CA ILE A 174 14.76 -7.20 22.94
C ILE A 174 13.77 -6.45 23.83
N GLY A 175 12.90 -7.19 24.50
CA GLY A 175 11.88 -6.63 25.38
C GLY A 175 10.63 -6.10 24.67
N SER A 176 10.48 -6.34 23.36
CA SER A 176 9.26 -6.04 22.61
C SER A 176 8.46 -7.32 22.30
N PRO A 177 7.13 -7.32 22.50
CA PRO A 177 6.31 -8.48 22.17
C PRO A 177 6.29 -8.72 20.66
N LEU A 178 6.13 -9.97 20.24
CA LEU A 178 5.74 -10.28 18.87
C LEU A 178 4.24 -10.07 18.76
N THR A 179 3.80 -9.10 17.97
CA THR A 179 2.38 -8.94 17.60
C THR A 179 2.29 -9.08 16.10
N THR A 180 1.46 -10.00 15.61
CA THR A 180 1.22 -10.10 14.17
C THR A 180 0.26 -9.00 13.73
N PRO A 181 0.28 -8.63 12.45
CA PRO A 181 -0.83 -7.93 11.82
C PRO A 181 -2.12 -8.72 12.05
N TRP A 182 -3.25 -8.04 11.92
CA TRP A 182 -4.54 -8.72 11.85
C TRP A 182 -4.63 -9.51 10.57
N ARG A 183 -4.98 -10.79 10.67
CA ARG A 183 -5.45 -11.62 9.57
C ARG A 183 -6.94 -11.40 9.44
N VAL A 184 -7.38 -10.95 8.26
CA VAL A 184 -8.75 -10.49 8.04
C VAL A 184 -9.45 -11.40 7.06
N VAL A 185 -10.70 -11.77 7.37
CA VAL A 185 -11.63 -12.40 6.45
C VAL A 185 -12.88 -11.52 6.38
N MET A 186 -12.96 -10.70 5.35
CA MET A 186 -14.18 -9.97 5.00
C MET A 186 -15.20 -10.97 4.47
N VAL A 187 -16.47 -10.83 4.82
CA VAL A 187 -17.56 -11.71 4.35
C VAL A 187 -18.76 -10.91 3.91
N ALA A 188 -19.42 -11.39 2.86
CA ALA A 188 -20.62 -10.78 2.34
C ALA A 188 -21.53 -11.83 1.68
N ASP A 189 -22.83 -11.55 1.65
CA ASP A 189 -23.81 -12.33 0.89
C ASP A 189 -23.64 -12.13 -0.63
N GLN A 190 -23.06 -11.00 -1.06
CA GLN A 190 -22.75 -10.69 -2.45
C GLN A 190 -21.44 -9.89 -2.57
N PRO A 191 -20.64 -10.08 -3.65
CA PRO A 191 -19.35 -9.39 -3.84
C PRO A 191 -19.40 -7.87 -3.67
N GLY A 192 -20.47 -7.21 -4.12
CA GLY A 192 -20.60 -5.75 -4.05
C GLY A 192 -20.58 -5.21 -2.63
N ARG A 193 -21.04 -5.97 -1.63
CA ARG A 193 -21.04 -5.55 -0.22
C ARG A 193 -19.64 -5.54 0.39
N LEU A 194 -18.69 -6.30 -0.17
CA LEU A 194 -17.28 -6.25 0.27
C LEU A 194 -16.68 -4.86 0.05
N ILE A 195 -17.09 -4.15 -1.00
CA ILE A 195 -16.61 -2.80 -1.35
C ILE A 195 -16.93 -1.79 -0.23
N GLU A 196 -18.06 -1.98 0.44
CA GLU A 196 -18.54 -1.08 1.50
C GLU A 196 -17.81 -1.29 2.83
N SER A 197 -17.17 -2.46 3.03
CA SER A 197 -16.56 -2.85 4.32
C SER A 197 -15.46 -1.90 4.75
N THR A 198 -15.49 -1.40 5.99
CA THR A 198 -14.40 -0.60 6.59
C THR A 198 -13.42 -1.44 7.41
N LEU A 199 -13.59 -2.77 7.45
CA LEU A 199 -12.89 -3.67 8.37
C LEU A 199 -11.36 -3.51 8.38
N ILE A 200 -10.73 -3.26 7.23
CA ILE A 200 -9.28 -3.02 7.17
C ILE A 200 -8.90 -1.77 7.97
N THR A 201 -9.65 -0.67 7.83
CA THR A 201 -9.40 0.54 8.63
C THR A 201 -9.82 0.39 10.08
N ASP A 202 -10.90 -0.36 10.37
CA ASP A 202 -11.42 -0.55 11.74
C ASP A 202 -10.34 -1.14 12.68
N LEU A 203 -9.44 -1.94 12.12
CA LEU A 203 -8.37 -2.64 12.80
C LEU A 203 -7.05 -1.86 12.95
N ASN A 204 -6.96 -0.67 12.36
CA ASN A 204 -5.79 0.21 12.46
C ASN A 204 -5.96 1.24 13.58
N PRO A 205 -4.86 1.73 14.21
CA PRO A 205 -4.94 2.79 15.21
C PRO A 205 -5.32 4.15 14.61
N ASP A 206 -5.80 5.04 15.46
CA ASP A 206 -6.03 6.45 15.14
C ASP A 206 -4.69 7.20 14.95
N PRO A 207 -4.68 8.32 14.21
CA PRO A 207 -3.48 9.13 14.06
C PRO A 207 -3.01 9.69 15.40
N SER A 208 -1.68 9.72 15.57
CA SER A 208 -1.03 10.29 16.76
C SER A 208 -0.65 11.77 16.61
N PHE A 209 -1.06 12.41 15.51
CA PHE A 209 -0.74 13.80 15.18
C PHE A 209 -1.97 14.55 14.62
N ASP A 210 -1.93 15.89 14.62
CA ASP A 210 -2.97 16.71 13.99
C ASP A 210 -2.88 16.65 12.46
N ALA A 211 -3.89 16.06 11.83
CA ALA A 211 -4.00 15.91 10.39
C ALA A 211 -4.83 17.03 9.71
N SER A 212 -5.20 18.11 10.40
CA SER A 212 -6.05 19.18 9.85
C SER A 212 -5.46 19.91 8.63
N TRP A 213 -4.15 19.80 8.43
CA TRP A 213 -3.42 20.34 7.29
C TRP A 213 -3.45 19.45 6.04
N VAL A 214 -3.83 18.18 6.19
CA VAL A 214 -3.92 17.23 5.07
C VAL A 214 -5.07 17.64 4.14
N ARG A 215 -4.77 17.74 2.85
CA ARG A 215 -5.73 18.17 1.82
C ARG A 215 -5.70 17.20 0.64
N PRO A 216 -6.62 16.22 0.57
CA PRO A 216 -6.79 15.41 -0.63
C PRO A 216 -7.11 16.30 -1.83
N GLY A 217 -6.71 15.88 -3.03
CA GLY A 217 -6.96 16.63 -4.26
C GLY A 217 -6.45 15.89 -5.49
N ARG A 218 -6.66 16.50 -6.64
CA ARG A 218 -6.29 15.96 -7.95
C ARG A 218 -5.06 16.68 -8.47
N SER A 219 -4.24 15.95 -9.21
CA SER A 219 -3.02 16.47 -9.79
C SER A 219 -3.12 16.56 -11.31
N ALA A 220 -2.59 17.64 -11.89
CA ALA A 220 -2.14 17.62 -13.28
C ALA A 220 -0.77 16.93 -13.32
N TRP A 221 -0.71 15.79 -14.00
CA TRP A 221 0.46 14.91 -13.98
C TRP A 221 1.19 14.93 -15.32
N ASP A 222 2.52 15.04 -15.29
CA ASP A 222 3.38 15.22 -16.46
C ASP A 222 3.87 13.91 -17.08
N TRP A 223 4.11 12.88 -16.25
CA TRP A 223 4.78 11.66 -16.66
C TRP A 223 4.01 10.84 -17.71
N TRP A 224 2.68 10.72 -17.55
CA TRP A 224 1.87 9.89 -18.45
C TRP A 224 1.91 10.42 -19.89
N ASN A 225 1.77 11.73 -20.06
CA ASN A 225 1.81 12.40 -21.36
C ASN A 225 3.21 12.84 -21.82
N GLY A 226 4.27 12.51 -21.06
CA GLY A 226 5.68 12.74 -21.43
C GLY A 226 6.15 14.19 -21.35
N GLY A 227 5.44 15.06 -20.62
CA GLY A 227 5.80 16.48 -20.48
C GLY A 227 5.81 17.30 -21.77
N GLN A 228 5.43 16.71 -22.91
CA GLN A 228 5.36 17.39 -24.20
C GLN A 228 4.04 18.13 -24.32
N LEU A 229 4.12 19.46 -24.49
CA LEU A 229 2.96 20.34 -24.55
C LEU A 229 2.91 21.04 -25.90
N ASP A 230 1.79 20.88 -26.61
CA ASP A 230 1.56 21.54 -27.89
C ASP A 230 1.68 23.07 -27.76
N GLY A 231 2.48 23.67 -28.62
CA GLY A 231 2.69 25.12 -28.64
C GLY A 231 3.63 25.67 -27.56
N VAL A 232 4.29 24.81 -26.77
CA VAL A 232 5.32 25.20 -25.80
C VAL A 232 6.70 24.79 -26.35
N PRO A 233 7.55 25.73 -26.79
CA PRO A 233 8.89 25.40 -27.27
C PRO A 233 9.72 24.73 -26.17
N ASN A 234 10.39 23.62 -26.51
CA ASN A 234 11.24 22.84 -25.59
C ASN A 234 10.49 22.39 -24.32
N SER A 235 9.22 22.00 -24.44
CA SER A 235 8.47 21.42 -23.33
C SER A 235 9.15 20.15 -22.78
N GLY A 236 9.19 20.03 -21.46
CA GLY A 236 9.82 18.90 -20.77
C GLY A 236 10.13 19.26 -19.33
N MET A 237 11.18 18.67 -18.78
CA MET A 237 11.57 18.84 -17.38
C MET A 237 12.25 20.20 -17.11
N ASN A 238 11.48 21.29 -17.18
CA ASN A 238 11.93 22.65 -16.93
C ASN A 238 10.84 23.54 -16.32
N THR A 239 11.28 24.63 -15.69
CA THR A 239 10.41 25.56 -14.93
C THR A 239 9.27 26.12 -15.76
N GLU A 240 9.52 26.50 -17.03
CA GLU A 240 8.48 27.12 -17.86
C GLU A 240 7.38 26.13 -18.26
N THR A 241 7.72 24.85 -18.49
CA THR A 241 6.74 23.79 -18.74
C THR A 241 5.84 23.59 -17.53
N PHE A 242 6.41 23.50 -16.33
CA PHE A 242 5.61 23.31 -15.12
C PHE A 242 4.77 24.53 -14.72
N LYS A 243 5.19 25.75 -15.07
CA LYS A 243 4.29 26.91 -14.97
C LYS A 243 3.03 26.74 -15.84
N ARG A 244 3.13 26.07 -17.00
CA ARG A 244 1.95 25.75 -17.83
C ARG A 244 1.06 24.68 -17.22
N PHE A 245 1.65 23.64 -16.61
CA PHE A 245 0.88 22.68 -15.81
C PHE A 245 0.15 23.36 -14.65
N ILE A 246 0.82 24.30 -13.96
CA ILE A 246 0.21 25.08 -12.87
C ILE A 246 -0.92 25.97 -13.40
N ASP A 247 -0.73 26.68 -14.52
CA ASP A 247 -1.78 27.50 -15.13
C ASP A 247 -2.99 26.64 -15.54
N PHE A 248 -2.75 25.45 -16.12
CA PHE A 248 -3.79 24.48 -16.45
C PHE A 248 -4.52 23.99 -15.21
N ALA A 249 -3.79 23.59 -14.16
CA ALA A 249 -4.35 23.14 -12.89
C ALA A 249 -5.24 24.23 -12.27
N ALA A 250 -4.75 25.48 -12.20
CA ALA A 250 -5.50 26.61 -11.69
C ALA A 250 -6.77 26.90 -12.50
N ALA A 251 -6.68 26.90 -13.83
CA ALA A 251 -7.81 27.13 -14.72
C ALA A 251 -8.90 26.05 -14.59
N ASN A 252 -8.51 24.81 -14.27
CA ASN A 252 -9.40 23.66 -14.13
C ASN A 252 -9.72 23.30 -12.67
N ARG A 253 -9.26 24.11 -11.70
CA ARG A 253 -9.47 23.88 -10.26
C ARG A 253 -8.96 22.51 -9.80
N LEU A 254 -7.79 22.12 -10.31
CA LEU A 254 -7.00 21.02 -9.78
C LEU A 254 -6.12 21.55 -8.66
N GLU A 255 -6.04 20.81 -7.56
CA GLU A 255 -5.37 21.22 -6.35
C GLU A 255 -3.84 21.16 -6.49
N TYR A 256 -3.34 20.27 -7.35
CA TYR A 256 -1.92 19.94 -7.42
C TYR A 256 -1.34 19.85 -8.83
N VAL A 257 -0.02 19.98 -8.90
CA VAL A 257 0.82 19.55 -10.02
C VAL A 257 1.89 18.61 -9.46
N MET A 258 2.04 17.45 -10.11
CA MET A 258 3.15 16.53 -9.83
C MET A 258 4.31 16.88 -10.75
N VAL A 259 5.51 16.98 -10.18
CA VAL A 259 6.77 17.01 -10.92
C VAL A 259 7.38 15.62 -10.78
N ASP A 260 7.15 14.76 -11.79
CA ASP A 260 7.57 13.37 -11.73
C ASP A 260 9.08 13.20 -12.08
N GLU A 261 9.52 11.98 -12.38
CA GLU A 261 10.94 11.66 -12.58
C GLU A 261 11.67 12.62 -13.54
N GLY A 262 12.77 13.21 -13.04
CA GLY A 262 13.71 13.98 -13.85
C GLY A 262 14.14 15.32 -13.25
N TRP A 263 13.47 15.80 -12.21
CA TRP A 263 13.65 17.17 -11.71
C TRP A 263 14.90 17.41 -10.87
N TYR A 264 15.52 16.37 -10.31
CA TYR A 264 16.69 16.48 -9.42
C TYR A 264 17.99 16.00 -10.07
N ARG A 265 19.12 16.42 -9.49
CA ARG A 265 20.45 16.07 -10.00
C ARG A 265 20.67 14.56 -10.00
N GLY A 266 20.94 14.00 -11.19
CA GLY A 266 21.21 12.58 -11.36
C GLY A 266 19.97 11.70 -11.54
N ALA A 267 18.78 12.29 -11.67
CA ALA A 267 17.53 11.60 -11.98
C ALA A 267 17.52 10.91 -13.37
N GLY A 268 16.42 10.21 -13.70
CA GLY A 268 16.20 9.56 -15.00
C GLY A 268 16.78 8.14 -15.06
N GLY A 269 16.78 7.43 -13.94
CA GLY A 269 17.30 6.07 -13.80
C GLY A 269 16.22 5.03 -13.46
N GLY A 270 14.97 5.43 -13.31
CA GLY A 270 13.89 4.63 -12.75
C GLY A 270 14.29 4.07 -11.38
N GLY A 271 14.18 2.75 -11.22
CA GLY A 271 14.63 2.04 -10.03
C GLY A 271 16.15 2.06 -9.77
N ILE A 272 16.97 2.59 -10.67
CA ILE A 272 18.44 2.61 -10.54
C ILE A 272 18.94 4.00 -10.10
N VAL A 273 19.53 4.07 -8.90
CA VAL A 273 20.21 5.28 -8.41
C VAL A 273 21.63 5.37 -9.00
N ARG A 274 21.92 6.49 -9.69
CA ARG A 274 23.22 6.76 -10.30
C ARG A 274 24.20 7.40 -9.30
N PRO A 275 25.52 7.22 -9.45
CA PRO A 275 26.50 7.92 -8.61
C PRO A 275 26.33 9.45 -8.68
N GLY A 276 26.32 10.09 -7.52
CA GLY A 276 26.18 11.56 -7.42
C GLY A 276 24.74 12.08 -7.50
N VAL A 277 23.74 11.20 -7.38
CA VAL A 277 22.34 11.61 -7.17
C VAL A 277 22.22 12.47 -5.91
N ASP A 278 21.52 13.59 -6.06
CA ASP A 278 21.24 14.54 -4.98
C ASP A 278 19.80 15.02 -5.13
N ILE A 279 18.91 14.49 -4.27
CA ILE A 279 17.47 14.80 -4.29
C ILE A 279 17.16 16.13 -3.60
N THR A 280 18.17 16.79 -3.01
CA THR A 280 18.04 18.13 -2.43
C THR A 280 18.36 19.24 -3.43
N ARG A 281 18.78 18.88 -4.65
CA ARG A 281 19.19 19.82 -5.70
C ARG A 281 18.48 19.56 -7.01
N THR A 282 17.96 20.62 -7.61
CA THR A 282 17.27 20.59 -8.90
C THR A 282 18.26 20.46 -10.07
N VAL A 283 17.76 19.99 -11.22
CA VAL A 283 18.47 20.12 -12.51
C VAL A 283 18.54 21.60 -12.94
N PRO A 284 19.50 22.02 -13.79
CA PRO A 284 19.73 23.43 -14.10
C PRO A 284 18.53 24.20 -14.63
N ASP A 285 17.65 23.55 -15.40
CA ASP A 285 16.47 24.19 -16.00
C ASP A 285 15.24 24.19 -15.08
N MET A 286 15.38 23.68 -13.85
CA MET A 286 14.31 23.53 -12.86
C MET A 286 14.57 24.37 -11.60
N ASP A 287 13.56 25.13 -11.19
CA ASP A 287 13.53 25.91 -9.94
C ASP A 287 12.25 25.58 -9.16
N ILE A 288 12.34 24.56 -8.29
CA ILE A 288 11.22 24.13 -7.45
C ILE A 288 10.72 25.24 -6.51
N PRO A 289 11.57 26.00 -5.79
CA PRO A 289 11.12 27.17 -5.03
C PRO A 289 10.29 28.17 -5.84
N ALA A 290 10.72 28.48 -7.07
CA ALA A 290 9.96 29.38 -7.95
C ALA A 290 8.62 28.77 -8.37
N LEU A 291 8.56 27.47 -8.64
CA LEU A 291 7.30 26.77 -8.95
C LEU A 291 6.34 26.74 -7.75
N VAL A 292 6.83 26.49 -6.54
CA VAL A 292 6.02 26.54 -5.32
C VAL A 292 5.46 27.95 -5.12
N ALA A 293 6.29 28.99 -5.28
CA ALA A 293 5.82 30.37 -5.17
C ALA A 293 4.75 30.69 -6.22
N TYR A 294 4.97 30.31 -7.48
CA TYR A 294 4.04 30.53 -8.59
C TYR A 294 2.72 29.77 -8.43
N GLY A 295 2.79 28.52 -7.97
CA GLY A 295 1.63 27.68 -7.64
C GLY A 295 0.81 28.26 -6.51
N ARG A 296 1.46 28.73 -5.43
CA ARG A 296 0.79 29.35 -4.29
C ARG A 296 -0.02 30.58 -4.68
N GLU A 297 0.48 31.43 -5.58
CA GLU A 297 -0.26 32.58 -6.11
C GLU A 297 -1.55 32.18 -6.85
N ARG A 298 -1.64 30.92 -7.30
CA ARG A 298 -2.75 30.36 -8.09
C ARG A 298 -3.56 29.31 -7.33
N GLY A 299 -3.24 29.06 -6.06
CA GLY A 299 -3.90 28.05 -5.24
C GLY A 299 -3.59 26.61 -5.65
N VAL A 300 -2.42 26.36 -6.26
CA VAL A 300 -1.96 25.03 -6.72
C VAL A 300 -0.72 24.61 -5.92
N GLY A 301 -0.77 23.44 -5.28
CA GLY A 301 0.37 22.85 -4.57
C GLY A 301 1.27 22.04 -5.50
N ILE A 302 2.55 21.93 -5.15
CA ILE A 302 3.53 21.13 -5.90
C ILE A 302 3.80 19.82 -5.16
N TRP A 303 3.82 18.72 -5.91
CA TRP A 303 4.28 17.42 -5.47
C TRP A 303 5.56 17.03 -6.20
N LEU A 304 6.44 16.28 -5.53
CA LEU A 304 7.72 15.84 -6.10
C LEU A 304 7.82 14.31 -6.08
N TRP A 305 8.16 13.72 -7.21
CA TRP A 305 8.54 12.31 -7.28
C TRP A 305 9.99 12.10 -6.81
N LEU A 306 10.29 10.96 -6.20
CA LEU A 306 11.65 10.57 -5.86
C LEU A 306 11.83 9.05 -5.70
N ASN A 307 13.03 8.57 -6.02
CA ASN A 307 13.42 7.18 -5.80
C ASN A 307 13.69 6.89 -4.32
N TRP A 308 13.16 5.78 -3.78
CA TRP A 308 13.27 5.45 -2.35
C TRP A 308 14.71 5.23 -1.87
N ILE A 309 15.60 4.66 -2.69
CA ILE A 309 17.01 4.42 -2.30
C ILE A 309 17.73 5.77 -2.14
N ALA A 310 17.45 6.71 -3.03
CA ALA A 310 17.99 8.06 -2.94
C ALA A 310 17.45 8.79 -1.70
N LEU A 311 16.17 8.60 -1.37
CA LEU A 311 15.57 9.13 -0.14
C LEU A 311 16.20 8.53 1.11
N ASP A 312 16.33 7.21 1.18
CA ASP A 312 16.90 6.53 2.34
C ASP A 312 18.32 7.04 2.64
N ALA A 313 19.11 7.31 1.60
CA ALA A 313 20.45 7.85 1.74
C ALA A 313 20.51 9.34 2.16
N GLN A 314 19.45 10.11 1.93
CA GLN A 314 19.40 11.58 2.13
C GLN A 314 18.22 12.01 3.02
N PHE A 315 17.71 11.09 3.84
CA PHE A 315 16.36 11.14 4.42
C PHE A 315 16.03 12.47 5.12
N ASP A 316 16.75 12.79 6.19
CA ASP A 316 16.48 13.98 6.99
C ASP A 316 16.66 15.27 6.16
N ALA A 317 17.77 15.35 5.40
CA ALA A 317 18.09 16.53 4.60
C ALA A 317 17.07 16.79 3.48
N ALA A 318 16.51 15.73 2.89
CA ALA A 318 15.50 15.84 1.85
C ALA A 318 14.17 16.34 2.42
N LEU A 319 13.69 15.77 3.53
CA LEU A 319 12.43 16.19 4.15
C LEU A 319 12.52 17.63 4.67
N ASP A 320 13.64 18.02 5.30
CA ASP A 320 13.93 19.40 5.70
C ASP A 320 13.86 20.34 4.48
N GLN A 321 14.48 19.94 3.37
CA GLN A 321 14.54 20.76 2.16
C GLN A 321 13.16 20.93 1.52
N TYR A 322 12.35 19.88 1.45
CA TYR A 322 11.01 19.92 0.87
C TYR A 322 10.05 20.75 1.71
N GLN A 323 10.14 20.65 3.05
CA GLN A 323 9.42 21.54 3.94
C GLN A 323 9.85 23.00 3.73
N ALA A 324 11.17 23.26 3.66
CA ALA A 324 11.70 24.61 3.46
C ALA A 324 11.28 25.23 2.12
N TRP A 325 11.16 24.42 1.07
CA TRP A 325 10.62 24.86 -0.22
C TRP A 325 9.10 25.07 -0.20
N GLY A 326 8.38 24.45 0.74
CA GLY A 326 6.91 24.54 0.84
C GLY A 326 6.18 23.58 -0.10
N VAL A 327 6.79 22.44 -0.40
CA VAL A 327 6.18 21.37 -1.22
C VAL A 327 4.97 20.79 -0.47
N ALA A 328 3.90 20.43 -1.19
CA ALA A 328 2.67 19.91 -0.60
C ALA A 328 2.76 18.41 -0.27
N GLY A 329 3.50 17.65 -1.08
CA GLY A 329 3.67 16.22 -0.87
C GLY A 329 4.76 15.61 -1.74
N ILE A 330 5.00 14.33 -1.51
CA ILE A 330 6.00 13.53 -2.21
C ILE A 330 5.40 12.23 -2.73
N LYS A 331 5.83 11.81 -3.91
CA LYS A 331 5.59 10.47 -4.46
C LYS A 331 6.89 9.69 -4.38
N VAL A 332 6.92 8.59 -3.64
CA VAL A 332 8.13 7.79 -3.44
C VAL A 332 7.99 6.43 -4.09
N ASP A 333 9.00 6.01 -4.84
CA ASP A 333 8.85 4.94 -5.82
C ASP A 333 9.96 3.87 -5.74
N PHE A 334 9.68 2.70 -6.32
CA PHE A 334 10.56 1.54 -6.52
C PHE A 334 10.94 0.75 -5.26
N MET A 335 10.11 0.74 -4.22
CA MET A 335 10.41 -0.02 -2.99
C MET A 335 10.46 -1.53 -3.26
N ASP A 336 9.51 -2.05 -4.05
CA ASP A 336 9.42 -3.42 -4.60
C ASP A 336 9.61 -4.53 -3.56
N ARG A 337 9.25 -4.25 -2.31
CA ARG A 337 9.54 -5.07 -1.12
C ARG A 337 8.47 -4.88 -0.06
N ASP A 338 8.20 -5.95 0.67
CA ASP A 338 7.29 -5.99 1.82
C ASP A 338 7.90 -6.76 3.01
N ASP A 339 9.22 -6.99 3.01
CA ASP A 339 9.92 -7.52 4.17
C ASP A 339 9.88 -6.57 5.38
N GLN A 340 10.06 -7.11 6.58
CA GLN A 340 9.94 -6.35 7.83
C GLN A 340 10.71 -5.00 7.82
N PRO A 341 11.99 -4.93 7.42
CA PRO A 341 12.69 -3.65 7.28
C PRO A 341 12.03 -2.63 6.34
N MET A 342 11.40 -3.07 5.25
CA MET A 342 10.70 -2.17 4.34
C MET A 342 9.38 -1.68 4.94
N VAL A 343 8.63 -2.55 5.61
CA VAL A 343 7.43 -2.15 6.38
C VAL A 343 7.80 -1.10 7.42
N ASP A 344 8.87 -1.30 8.19
CA ASP A 344 9.38 -0.32 9.17
C ASP A 344 9.78 1.01 8.50
N TRP A 345 10.35 0.95 7.30
CA TRP A 345 10.72 2.14 6.53
C TRP A 345 9.48 2.94 6.09
N PHE A 346 8.40 2.29 5.68
CA PHE A 346 7.12 2.97 5.38
C PHE A 346 6.63 3.74 6.61
N HIS A 347 6.58 3.10 7.78
CA HIS A 347 6.18 3.77 9.03
C HIS A 347 7.09 4.94 9.40
N ARG A 348 8.42 4.81 9.19
CA ARG A 348 9.37 5.90 9.41
C ARG A 348 9.09 7.08 8.48
N LEU A 349 8.89 6.82 7.19
CA LEU A 349 8.59 7.84 6.20
C LEU A 349 7.28 8.55 6.48
N LEU A 350 6.19 7.81 6.73
CA LEU A 350 4.88 8.42 6.96
C LEU A 350 4.87 9.29 8.23
N GLY A 351 5.53 8.81 9.31
CA GLY A 351 5.69 9.57 10.55
C GLY A 351 6.52 10.84 10.35
N GLN A 352 7.72 10.74 9.75
CA GLN A 352 8.55 11.93 9.55
C GLN A 352 7.96 12.89 8.51
N ALA A 353 7.31 12.40 7.46
CA ALA A 353 6.59 13.26 6.52
C ALA A 353 5.47 14.03 7.23
N ALA A 354 4.79 13.43 8.21
CA ALA A 354 3.79 14.14 9.01
C ALA A 354 4.39 15.27 9.85
N ASP A 355 5.55 15.03 10.48
CA ASP A 355 6.31 16.08 11.20
C ASP A 355 6.70 17.26 10.28
N HIS A 356 6.94 16.96 9.00
CA HIS A 356 7.29 17.95 7.98
C HIS A 356 6.08 18.56 7.26
N ARG A 357 4.86 18.10 7.57
CA ARG A 357 3.61 18.44 6.87
C ARG A 357 3.63 18.15 5.36
N LEU A 358 4.18 16.99 5.02
CA LEU A 358 4.22 16.46 3.66
C LEU A 358 3.20 15.33 3.51
N MET A 359 2.34 15.43 2.50
CA MET A 359 1.51 14.31 2.07
C MET A 359 2.36 13.30 1.28
N VAL A 360 1.96 12.04 1.28
CA VAL A 360 2.74 10.94 0.71
C VAL A 360 1.86 10.09 -0.20
N ASP A 361 2.43 9.77 -1.36
CA ASP A 361 1.98 8.76 -2.31
C ASP A 361 3.13 7.76 -2.51
N LEU A 362 2.84 6.45 -2.58
CA LEU A 362 3.85 5.39 -2.66
C LEU A 362 3.63 4.50 -3.88
N HIS A 363 4.62 4.47 -4.78
CA HIS A 363 4.65 3.61 -5.98
C HIS A 363 5.68 2.48 -5.82
N GLY A 364 5.50 1.37 -6.55
CA GLY A 364 6.24 0.14 -6.25
C GLY A 364 6.03 -0.34 -4.80
N ALA A 365 4.83 -0.11 -4.27
CA ALA A 365 4.45 -0.39 -2.88
C ALA A 365 3.64 -1.69 -2.77
N TYR A 366 3.78 -2.39 -1.63
CA TYR A 366 2.97 -3.55 -1.29
C TYR A 366 1.50 -3.20 -1.06
N HIS A 367 0.61 -4.19 -1.03
CA HIS A 367 -0.83 -3.95 -0.88
C HIS A 367 -1.19 -3.13 0.38
N PRO A 368 -2.20 -2.24 0.36
CA PRO A 368 -2.54 -1.45 1.52
C PRO A 368 -3.02 -2.31 2.70
N THR A 369 -2.70 -1.87 3.92
CA THR A 369 -3.07 -2.57 5.18
C THR A 369 -3.85 -1.66 6.13
N GLY A 370 -4.42 -0.57 5.62
CA GLY A 370 -5.22 0.41 6.37
C GLY A 370 -4.43 1.55 7.01
N MET A 371 -3.12 1.66 6.73
CA MET A 371 -2.24 2.71 7.26
C MET A 371 -2.71 4.15 7.01
N TYR A 372 -3.58 4.40 6.03
CA TYR A 372 -4.17 5.72 5.78
C TYR A 372 -5.11 6.19 6.91
N ARG A 373 -5.54 5.29 7.81
CA ARG A 373 -6.15 5.68 9.10
C ARG A 373 -5.09 6.19 10.08
N THR A 374 -4.02 5.41 10.27
CA THR A 374 -2.91 5.73 11.18
C THR A 374 -2.14 6.98 10.76
N TYR A 375 -1.98 7.18 9.45
CA TYR A 375 -1.27 8.28 8.83
C TYR A 375 -2.15 8.94 7.76
N PRO A 376 -3.03 9.89 8.11
CA PRO A 376 -3.89 10.54 7.13
C PRO A 376 -3.13 11.30 6.04
N ASN A 377 -1.86 11.65 6.25
CA ASN A 377 -0.99 12.22 5.22
C ASN A 377 -0.59 11.20 4.15
N PHE A 378 -0.78 9.90 4.37
CA PHE A 378 -0.66 8.86 3.35
C PHE A 378 -1.94 8.79 2.52
N LEU A 379 -1.96 9.50 1.38
CA LEU A 379 -3.20 9.68 0.62
C LEU A 379 -3.55 8.46 -0.22
N THR A 380 -2.55 7.86 -0.85
CA THR A 380 -2.73 6.77 -1.81
C THR A 380 -1.41 6.05 -2.05
N GLN A 381 -1.49 4.95 -2.79
CA GLN A 381 -0.35 4.20 -3.27
C GLN A 381 -0.75 3.44 -4.54
N GLU A 382 0.22 3.02 -5.34
CA GLU A 382 0.01 2.21 -6.54
C GLU A 382 -0.37 0.77 -6.17
N GLY A 383 0.58 -0.18 -6.16
CA GLY A 383 0.32 -1.60 -5.91
C GLY A 383 -0.81 -2.14 -6.79
N VAL A 384 -0.87 -1.69 -8.05
CA VAL A 384 -1.90 -1.99 -9.02
C VAL A 384 -1.31 -1.84 -10.41
N MET A 385 -1.68 -2.72 -11.35
CA MET A 385 -1.37 -2.48 -12.76
C MET A 385 -2.21 -1.28 -13.26
N GLY A 386 -1.66 -0.08 -13.14
CA GLY A 386 -2.33 1.19 -13.40
C GLY A 386 -2.40 1.56 -14.88
N ALA A 387 -2.96 2.75 -15.17
CA ALA A 387 -3.11 3.25 -16.53
C ALA A 387 -1.78 3.54 -17.23
N GLU A 388 -0.67 3.62 -16.49
CA GLU A 388 0.67 3.71 -17.02
C GLU A 388 1.06 2.52 -17.92
N TYR A 389 0.55 1.32 -17.64
CA TYR A 389 0.76 0.15 -18.49
C TYR A 389 0.24 0.32 -19.92
N ASN A 390 -0.63 1.29 -20.19
CA ASN A 390 -1.04 1.65 -21.56
C ASN A 390 0.08 2.29 -22.38
N LYS A 391 1.17 2.77 -21.76
CA LYS A 391 2.34 3.30 -22.48
C LYS A 391 3.18 2.19 -23.13
N TRP A 392 3.12 0.95 -22.63
CA TRP A 392 3.96 -0.16 -23.11
C TRP A 392 3.25 -1.51 -23.27
N SER A 393 1.95 -1.60 -23.00
CA SER A 393 1.20 -2.85 -23.08
C SER A 393 -0.29 -2.61 -23.38
N ALA A 394 -0.99 -3.68 -23.74
CA ALA A 394 -2.45 -3.72 -23.87
C ALA A 394 -3.13 -4.50 -22.71
N ARG A 395 -2.42 -4.68 -21.59
CA ARG A 395 -2.89 -5.52 -20.46
C ARG A 395 -4.00 -4.87 -19.64
N VAL A 396 -4.08 -3.54 -19.66
CA VAL A 396 -5.15 -2.78 -18.99
C VAL A 396 -6.42 -2.90 -19.82
N THR A 397 -7.26 -3.87 -19.47
CA THR A 397 -8.52 -4.15 -20.18
C THR A 397 -9.74 -3.66 -19.40
N ALA A 398 -10.91 -3.63 -20.05
CA ALA A 398 -12.17 -3.39 -19.35
C ALA A 398 -12.39 -4.40 -18.21
N THR A 399 -12.07 -5.68 -18.44
CA THR A 399 -12.15 -6.75 -17.42
C THR A 399 -11.26 -6.45 -16.22
N HIS A 400 -10.00 -6.05 -16.46
CA HIS A 400 -9.09 -5.63 -15.39
C HIS A 400 -9.72 -4.51 -14.55
N ASN A 401 -10.18 -3.44 -15.20
CA ASN A 401 -10.72 -2.27 -14.52
C ASN A 401 -11.97 -2.58 -13.68
N VAL A 402 -12.87 -3.47 -14.15
CA VAL A 402 -14.06 -3.86 -13.37
C VAL A 402 -13.78 -4.93 -12.32
N THR A 403 -12.58 -5.53 -12.31
CA THR A 403 -12.15 -6.49 -11.28
C THR A 403 -11.58 -5.77 -10.06
N LEU A 404 -10.82 -4.68 -10.26
CA LEU A 404 -10.14 -3.95 -9.18
C LEU A 404 -11.03 -3.52 -8.00
N PRO A 405 -12.28 -3.03 -8.20
CA PRO A 405 -13.18 -2.70 -7.09
C PRO A 405 -13.46 -3.86 -6.14
N TYR A 406 -13.46 -5.09 -6.66
CA TYR A 406 -13.76 -6.32 -5.93
C TYR A 406 -12.50 -7.04 -5.43
N THR A 407 -11.31 -6.52 -5.72
CA THR A 407 -10.03 -7.08 -5.29
C THR A 407 -9.16 -5.99 -4.66
N ARG A 408 -8.20 -5.43 -5.40
CA ARG A 408 -7.20 -4.46 -4.90
C ARG A 408 -7.81 -3.28 -4.13
N MET A 409 -8.97 -2.78 -4.54
CA MET A 409 -9.60 -1.64 -3.86
C MET A 409 -10.25 -1.99 -2.52
N LEU A 410 -10.47 -3.28 -2.22
CA LEU A 410 -11.06 -3.71 -0.95
C LEU A 410 -10.15 -3.34 0.24
N VAL A 411 -8.84 -3.28 0.02
CA VAL A 411 -7.86 -3.07 1.09
C VAL A 411 -7.41 -1.61 1.25
N GLY A 412 -7.68 -0.74 0.26
CA GLY A 412 -7.35 0.69 0.38
C GLY A 412 -7.36 1.46 -0.94
N PRO A 413 -7.04 2.77 -0.88
CA PRO A 413 -6.95 3.62 -2.07
C PRO A 413 -5.92 3.08 -3.07
N MET A 414 -6.09 3.46 -4.33
CA MET A 414 -5.16 3.11 -5.41
C MET A 414 -4.89 4.33 -6.27
N ASP A 415 -3.61 4.63 -6.51
CA ASP A 415 -3.21 5.58 -7.53
C ASP A 415 -3.16 4.90 -8.89
N TYR A 416 -4.35 4.69 -9.48
CA TYR A 416 -4.50 4.03 -10.77
C TYR A 416 -4.08 4.93 -11.96
N THR A 417 -3.94 6.24 -11.73
CA THR A 417 -3.56 7.25 -12.72
C THR A 417 -4.42 7.29 -14.01
N GLY A 418 -5.73 7.10 -13.86
CA GLY A 418 -6.70 7.20 -14.96
C GLY A 418 -6.85 8.63 -15.53
N GLY A 419 -7.77 8.78 -16.50
CA GLY A 419 -8.13 10.11 -17.05
C GLY A 419 -7.60 10.42 -18.45
N GLY A 420 -7.06 9.43 -19.17
CA GLY A 420 -6.70 9.58 -20.59
C GLY A 420 -7.93 9.93 -21.46
N PHE A 421 -7.78 10.93 -22.34
CA PHE A 421 -8.86 11.37 -23.23
C PHE A 421 -8.84 10.69 -24.61
N ALA A 422 -7.71 10.15 -25.01
CA ALA A 422 -7.56 9.40 -26.26
C ALA A 422 -8.06 7.96 -26.10
N ASN A 423 -9.37 7.76 -26.28
CA ASN A 423 -10.03 6.47 -26.14
C ASN A 423 -10.22 5.80 -27.52
N VAL A 424 -9.79 4.54 -27.65
CA VAL A 424 -9.89 3.75 -28.87
C VAL A 424 -10.40 2.33 -28.57
N THR A 425 -10.88 1.60 -29.58
CA THR A 425 -11.22 0.18 -29.40
C THR A 425 -9.95 -0.66 -29.22
N PRO A 426 -10.03 -1.86 -28.63
CA PRO A 426 -8.87 -2.74 -28.48
C PRO A 426 -8.13 -3.03 -29.79
N GLU A 427 -8.84 -3.13 -30.92
CA GLU A 427 -8.24 -3.39 -32.23
C GLU A 427 -7.44 -2.20 -32.78
N ALA A 428 -7.78 -0.98 -32.35
CA ALA A 428 -7.12 0.25 -32.75
C ALA A 428 -6.09 0.74 -31.72
N PHE A 429 -5.91 0.01 -30.61
CA PHE A 429 -5.00 0.40 -29.55
C PHE A 429 -3.54 0.10 -29.92
N GLU A 430 -2.71 1.13 -29.85
CA GLU A 430 -1.26 1.05 -29.98
C GLU A 430 -0.62 1.70 -28.75
N HIS A 431 0.22 0.95 -28.03
CA HIS A 431 0.97 1.51 -26.92
C HIS A 431 2.04 2.47 -27.43
N ARG A 432 2.25 3.58 -26.71
CA ARG A 432 3.26 4.58 -27.04
C ARG A 432 3.97 5.02 -25.78
N PHE A 433 5.28 4.79 -25.75
CA PHE A 433 6.14 5.39 -24.74
C PHE A 433 6.43 6.82 -25.18
N LEU A 434 5.68 7.77 -24.60
CA LEU A 434 5.87 9.21 -24.77
C LEU A 434 6.95 9.73 -23.83
#